data_AF-A0A7S4EW01-F1
#
_entry.id   AF-A0A7S4EW01-F1
#
_cell.length_a   1.000
_cell.length_b   1.000
_cell.length_c   1.000
_cell.angle_alpha   90.00
_cell.angle_beta   90.00
_cell.angle_gamma   90.00
#
_symmetry.space_group_name_H-M   'P 1'
#
loop_
_entity.id
_entity.type
_entity.pdbx_description
1 polymer ?
#
loop_
_entity_poly.entity_id
_entity_poly.type
_entity_poly.pdbx_seq_one_letter_code
_entity_poly.pdbx_strand_id
1 'polypeptide(L)'
;MVEDRTYTASADGSGETLNSNLGCQPKPPGKIADVVSVILPVHNGSRWIDACLSSLEQQSYTGPIELSAFDDGSTDSSWSDLQRWAGLLEARGMRVICGRSESSPGGCGFAKNRAVSQSSGAWLCFMDVDDVMAPERIERQLAAARAHPRALVGARVRREPAGSTARYISWVNGMSQEQLVLQRFRECTLVMPTWFIARSDFDAVGGFREEQCEDLLFLLEHVARGGRLHRVEGDPLLTYTYHAHAASHSISRATLLRHRAAALERAVLGGWQTFSIWGAGRDGRALFKALSPEARRKVSCFCDVDECKVGTKYQYYEYSVPVIHWRNVNRPLITCVALDRTDGAFEANLASLGLREGADFFYFC
;
A
#
# COMPACT_ATOMS: atom_id res chain seq x y z
N MET A 1 70.08 -13.46 31.16
CA MET A 1 68.96 -13.40 32.13
C MET A 1 67.83 -14.18 31.47
N VAL A 2 67.75 -15.52 31.54
CA VAL A 2 67.56 -16.42 32.72
C VAL A 2 66.28 -15.96 33.44
N GLU A 3 65.14 -16.66 33.50
CA GLU A 3 64.69 -18.08 33.36
C GLU A 3 63.36 -18.10 32.56
N ASP A 4 62.99 -19.07 31.71
CA ASP A 4 62.91 -20.54 31.80
C ASP A 4 61.79 -21.08 32.72
N ARG A 5 60.72 -21.62 32.10
CA ARG A 5 60.23 -22.99 32.35
C ARG A 5 58.99 -23.33 31.52
N THR A 6 59.25 -24.23 30.57
CA THR A 6 58.34 -25.14 29.89
C THR A 6 57.65 -26.12 30.85
N TYR A 7 56.44 -26.56 30.52
CA TYR A 7 55.99 -27.92 30.82
C TYR A 7 55.14 -28.46 29.67
N THR A 8 55.69 -29.44 28.95
CA THR A 8 54.99 -30.36 28.06
C THR A 8 54.73 -31.67 28.80
N ALA A 9 53.54 -32.24 28.64
CA ALA A 9 53.32 -33.66 28.86
C ALA A 9 52.35 -34.20 27.80
N SER A 10 52.86 -35.15 27.03
CA SER A 10 52.20 -36.04 26.07
C SER A 10 51.48 -37.19 26.78
N ALA A 11 50.41 -37.73 26.19
CA ALA A 11 50.30 -39.14 25.76
C ALA A 11 48.86 -39.53 25.41
N ASP A 12 48.78 -40.44 24.45
CA ASP A 12 47.60 -41.03 23.80
C ASP A 12 46.56 -41.65 24.72
N GLY A 13 45.33 -41.71 24.22
CA GLY A 13 44.24 -42.51 24.77
C GLY A 13 43.10 -42.65 23.76
N SER A 14 43.21 -43.65 22.89
CA SER A 14 42.13 -44.16 22.05
C SER A 14 40.93 -44.60 22.90
N GLY A 15 39.74 -44.10 22.57
CA GLY A 15 38.47 -44.56 23.12
C GLY A 15 37.35 -44.35 22.12
N GLU A 16 37.04 -45.39 21.35
CA GLU A 16 35.74 -45.51 20.69
C GLU A 16 34.66 -45.65 21.76
N THR A 17 33.55 -44.91 21.65
CA THR A 17 32.20 -45.40 21.99
C THR A 17 31.11 -44.38 21.59
N LEU A 18 30.41 -44.75 20.52
CA LEU A 18 28.94 -44.78 20.38
C LEU A 18 28.06 -43.66 21.00
N ASN A 19 27.35 -43.02 20.07
CA ASN A 19 25.92 -42.72 20.05
C ASN A 19 25.34 -41.46 20.72
N SER A 20 24.39 -40.92 19.93
CA SER A 20 23.21 -40.15 20.29
C SER A 20 23.44 -38.77 20.90
N ASN A 21 23.26 -37.75 20.07
CA ASN A 21 22.04 -36.95 20.16
C ASN A 21 22.02 -35.92 19.01
N LEU A 22 21.03 -36.05 18.13
CA LEU A 22 20.52 -34.94 17.35
C LEU A 22 19.93 -33.93 18.35
N GLY A 23 20.80 -33.09 18.90
CA GLY A 23 20.42 -31.95 19.71
C GLY A 23 19.69 -30.96 18.82
N CYS A 24 18.36 -30.95 18.91
CA CYS A 24 17.55 -29.80 18.54
C CYS A 24 18.05 -28.62 19.38
N GLN A 25 18.95 -27.82 18.81
CA GLN A 25 19.39 -26.57 19.42
C GLN A 25 18.14 -25.68 19.56
N PRO A 26 17.78 -25.20 20.76
CA PRO A 26 16.70 -24.25 20.89
C PRO A 26 17.08 -23.00 20.08
N LYS A 27 16.28 -22.71 19.04
CA LYS A 27 16.37 -21.49 18.23
C LYS A 27 16.39 -20.32 19.23
N PRO A 28 17.38 -19.40 19.18
CA PRO A 28 17.43 -18.29 20.12
C PRO A 28 16.10 -17.51 20.03
N PRO A 29 15.52 -17.06 21.18
CA PRO A 29 14.32 -16.25 21.15
C PRO A 29 14.60 -15.05 20.24
N GLY A 30 13.83 -14.95 19.16
CA GLY A 30 13.98 -13.87 18.19
C GLY A 30 13.95 -12.54 18.95
N LYS A 31 14.97 -11.70 18.76
CA LYS A 31 14.97 -10.34 19.30
C LYS A 31 13.65 -9.69 18.86
N ILE A 32 13.01 -8.91 19.75
CA ILE A 32 11.79 -8.13 19.49
C ILE A 32 11.84 -7.39 18.14
N ALA A 33 13.06 -7.04 17.68
CA ALA A 33 13.37 -6.47 16.37
C ALA A 33 12.79 -7.21 15.14
N ASP A 34 12.42 -8.50 15.24
CA ASP A 34 12.00 -9.31 14.09
C ASP A 34 10.57 -9.87 14.18
N VAL A 35 9.80 -9.47 15.20
CA VAL A 35 8.40 -9.89 15.35
C VAL A 35 7.52 -9.20 14.31
N VAL A 36 6.72 -9.99 13.58
CA VAL A 36 5.72 -9.50 12.63
C VAL A 36 4.34 -9.52 13.28
N SER A 37 3.72 -8.36 13.40
CA SER A 37 2.31 -8.21 13.77
C SER A 37 1.44 -8.25 12.53
N VAL A 38 0.59 -9.27 12.41
CA VAL A 38 -0.47 -9.29 11.40
C VAL A 38 -1.64 -8.47 11.92
N ILE A 39 -1.96 -7.38 11.23
CA ILE A 39 -2.97 -6.39 11.61
C ILE A 39 -4.24 -6.70 10.85
N LEU A 40 -5.26 -7.17 11.57
CA LEU A 40 -6.52 -7.66 11.01
C LEU A 40 -7.73 -6.86 11.54
N PRO A 41 -8.19 -5.82 10.82
CA PRO A 41 -9.48 -5.21 11.10
C PRO A 41 -10.62 -6.16 10.68
N VAL A 42 -11.67 -6.24 11.51
CA VAL A 42 -12.84 -7.10 11.25
C VAL A 42 -14.11 -6.31 11.45
N HIS A 43 -15.03 -6.35 10.48
CA HIS A 43 -16.40 -5.88 10.63
C HIS A 43 -17.33 -6.72 9.75
N ASN A 44 -18.24 -7.47 10.36
CA ASN A 44 -19.17 -8.38 9.69
C ASN A 44 -18.47 -9.34 8.69
N GLY A 45 -17.38 -9.94 9.16
CA GLY A 45 -16.45 -10.77 8.41
C GLY A 45 -16.66 -12.30 8.52
N SER A 46 -17.71 -12.77 9.20
CA SER A 46 -17.85 -14.19 9.63
C SER A 46 -17.74 -15.19 8.46
N ARG A 47 -18.25 -14.82 7.28
CA ARG A 47 -18.18 -15.70 6.09
C ARG A 47 -16.77 -15.88 5.49
N TRP A 48 -15.80 -15.04 5.86
CA TRP A 48 -14.45 -15.06 5.27
C TRP A 48 -13.35 -15.43 6.27
N ILE A 49 -13.61 -15.22 7.55
CA ILE A 49 -12.62 -15.35 8.62
C ILE A 49 -11.89 -16.69 8.63
N ASP A 50 -12.59 -17.79 8.30
CA ASP A 50 -12.00 -19.13 8.23
C ASP A 50 -10.92 -19.22 7.13
N ALA A 51 -11.19 -18.70 5.92
CA ALA A 51 -10.23 -18.70 4.83
C ALA A 51 -9.07 -17.74 5.11
N CYS A 52 -9.38 -16.55 5.63
CA CYS A 52 -8.39 -15.54 6.01
C CYS A 52 -7.39 -16.10 7.03
N LEU A 53 -7.87 -16.62 8.17
CA LEU A 53 -7.00 -17.08 9.26
C LEU A 53 -6.33 -18.43 8.96
N SER A 54 -6.97 -19.31 8.17
CA SER A 54 -6.28 -20.50 7.66
C SER A 54 -5.09 -20.13 6.76
N SER A 55 -5.19 -19.06 5.98
CA SER A 55 -4.06 -18.60 5.14
C SER A 55 -2.90 -18.00 5.93
N LEU A 56 -3.18 -17.43 7.11
CA LEU A 56 -2.17 -16.99 8.07
C LEU A 56 -1.46 -18.20 8.73
N GLU A 57 -2.21 -19.24 9.10
CA GLU A 57 -1.64 -20.48 9.66
C GLU A 57 -0.66 -21.15 8.68
N GLN A 58 -0.90 -21.03 7.37
CA GLN A 58 -0.12 -21.68 6.31
C GLN A 58 1.12 -20.89 5.86
N GLN A 59 1.52 -19.83 6.58
CA GLN A 59 2.69 -19.04 6.20
C GLN A 59 4.01 -19.83 6.30
N SER A 60 4.89 -19.67 5.31
CA SER A 60 6.23 -20.30 5.28
C SER A 60 7.23 -19.67 6.25
N TYR A 61 6.94 -18.45 6.72
CA TYR A 61 7.84 -17.69 7.58
C TYR A 61 8.01 -18.38 8.94
N THR A 62 9.25 -18.76 9.28
CA THR A 62 9.58 -19.50 10.51
C THR A 62 10.00 -18.62 11.69
N GLY A 63 9.86 -17.30 11.56
CA GLY A 63 10.13 -16.34 12.62
C GLY A 63 8.88 -16.05 13.47
N PRO A 64 9.00 -15.20 14.50
CA PRO A 64 7.89 -14.90 15.39
C PRO A 64 6.81 -14.06 14.70
N ILE A 65 5.58 -14.57 14.74
CA ILE A 65 4.36 -13.90 14.26
C ILE A 65 3.42 -13.73 15.45
N GLU A 66 2.79 -12.56 15.52
CA GLU A 66 1.58 -12.37 16.33
C GLU A 66 0.42 -11.91 15.45
N LEU A 67 -0.78 -12.39 15.76
CA LEU A 67 -2.02 -11.86 15.18
C LEU A 67 -2.57 -10.78 16.12
N SER A 68 -2.84 -9.61 15.57
CA SER A 68 -3.59 -8.55 16.25
C SER A 68 -4.86 -8.26 15.46
N ALA A 69 -5.97 -8.81 15.95
CA ALA A 69 -7.29 -8.65 15.36
C ALA A 69 -8.14 -7.66 16.15
N PHE A 70 -8.87 -6.79 15.45
CA PHE A 70 -9.78 -5.84 16.08
C PHE A 70 -11.15 -5.86 15.42
N ASP A 71 -12.17 -6.26 16.19
CA ASP A 71 -13.57 -6.27 15.78
C ASP A 71 -14.19 -4.88 15.95
N ASP A 72 -14.52 -4.22 14.84
CA ASP A 72 -15.11 -2.89 14.82
C ASP A 72 -16.65 -2.96 14.97
N GLY A 73 -17.10 -3.59 16.05
CA GLY A 73 -18.52 -3.68 16.39
C GLY A 73 -19.32 -4.54 15.41
N SER A 74 -18.85 -5.76 15.10
CA SER A 74 -19.60 -6.69 14.25
C SER A 74 -20.94 -7.07 14.88
N THR A 75 -21.92 -7.28 14.01
CA THR A 75 -23.29 -7.70 14.34
C THR A 75 -23.58 -9.16 13.96
N ASP A 76 -22.68 -9.80 13.22
CA ASP A 76 -22.70 -11.23 12.91
C ASP A 76 -21.83 -12.03 13.90
N SER A 77 -21.52 -13.29 13.55
CA SER A 77 -20.71 -14.19 14.37
C SER A 77 -19.20 -13.89 14.36
N SER A 78 -18.73 -12.81 13.72
CA SER A 78 -17.29 -12.53 13.54
C SER A 78 -16.51 -12.53 14.85
N TRP A 79 -17.09 -11.97 15.91
CA TRP A 79 -16.44 -11.93 17.21
C TRP A 79 -16.23 -13.33 17.80
N SER A 80 -17.27 -14.18 17.77
CA SER A 80 -17.15 -15.56 18.24
C SER A 80 -16.19 -16.40 17.38
N ASP A 81 -16.18 -16.15 16.06
CA ASP A 81 -15.26 -16.81 15.15
C ASP A 81 -13.79 -16.40 15.40
N LEU A 82 -13.54 -15.11 15.65
CA LEU A 82 -12.23 -14.61 16.07
C LEU A 82 -11.76 -15.29 17.36
N GLN A 83 -12.61 -15.40 18.37
CA GLN A 83 -12.27 -16.05 19.64
C GLN A 83 -11.95 -17.53 19.45
N ARG A 84 -12.70 -18.24 18.61
CA ARG A 84 -12.43 -19.63 18.25
C ARG A 84 -11.07 -19.78 17.57
N TRP A 85 -10.78 -18.94 16.58
CA TRP A 85 -9.49 -18.97 15.89
C TRP A 85 -8.32 -18.56 16.77
N ALA A 86 -8.52 -17.62 17.70
CA ALA A 86 -7.50 -17.24 18.67
C ALA A 86 -7.03 -18.47 19.45
N GLY A 87 -7.94 -19.26 20.02
CA GLY A 87 -7.59 -20.50 20.71
C GLY A 87 -6.88 -21.53 19.82
N LEU A 88 -7.28 -21.65 18.54
CA LEU A 88 -6.64 -22.56 17.59
C LEU A 88 -5.20 -22.16 17.23
N LEU A 89 -4.94 -20.86 17.07
CA LEU A 89 -3.63 -20.31 16.74
C LEU A 89 -2.71 -20.30 17.97
N GLU A 90 -3.25 -19.98 19.15
CA GLU A 90 -2.52 -20.04 20.42
C GLU A 90 -2.09 -21.48 20.75
N ALA A 91 -2.97 -22.46 20.53
CA ALA A 91 -2.63 -23.88 20.68
C ALA A 91 -1.47 -24.33 19.75
N ARG A 92 -1.22 -23.58 18.68
CA ARG A 92 -0.10 -23.78 17.75
C ARG A 92 1.11 -22.90 18.04
N GLY A 93 1.08 -22.13 19.14
CA GLY A 93 2.18 -21.29 19.59
C GLY A 93 2.24 -19.90 18.94
N MET A 94 1.22 -19.49 18.18
CA MET A 94 1.12 -18.12 17.67
C MET A 94 0.45 -17.22 18.72
N ARG A 95 1.06 -16.09 19.05
CA ARG A 95 0.44 -15.12 19.95
C ARG A 95 -0.75 -14.45 19.26
N VAL A 96 -1.89 -14.37 19.94
CA VAL A 96 -3.08 -13.69 19.41
C VAL A 96 -3.55 -12.61 20.38
N ILE A 97 -3.95 -11.47 19.85
CA ILE A 97 -4.54 -10.36 20.59
C ILE A 97 -5.84 -9.98 19.86
N CYS A 98 -6.96 -10.11 20.55
CA CYS A 98 -8.28 -9.73 20.03
C CYS A 98 -8.82 -8.54 20.83
N GLY A 99 -9.15 -7.46 20.14
CA GLY A 99 -9.87 -6.31 20.68
C GLY A 99 -11.24 -6.16 20.01
N ARG A 100 -12.15 -5.44 20.66
CA ARG A 100 -13.49 -5.17 20.11
C ARG A 100 -13.96 -3.76 20.47
N SER A 101 -14.64 -3.11 19.53
CA SER A 101 -15.41 -1.90 19.79
C SER A 101 -16.77 -2.26 20.41
N GLU A 102 -17.09 -1.64 21.54
CA GLU A 102 -18.42 -1.73 22.17
C GLU A 102 -19.41 -0.69 21.63
N SER A 103 -18.94 0.22 20.77
CA SER A 103 -19.72 1.31 20.17
C SER A 103 -20.05 1.01 18.70
N SER A 104 -20.74 1.95 18.04
CA SER A 104 -20.91 1.90 16.58
C SER A 104 -19.56 1.78 15.86
N PRO A 105 -19.51 1.11 14.69
CA PRO A 105 -18.27 0.96 13.92
C PRO A 105 -17.57 2.29 13.64
N GLY A 106 -16.28 2.36 13.93
CA GLY A 106 -15.43 3.54 13.68
C GLY A 106 -14.82 3.59 12.28
N GLY A 107 -14.94 2.50 11.50
CA GLY A 107 -14.44 2.37 10.14
C GLY A 107 -13.06 1.71 10.02
N CYS A 108 -12.63 1.44 8.79
CA CYS A 108 -11.42 0.68 8.49
C CYS A 108 -10.15 1.27 9.12
N GLY A 109 -9.96 2.59 9.04
CA GLY A 109 -8.81 3.27 9.64
C GLY A 109 -8.77 3.16 11.17
N PHE A 110 -9.92 3.33 11.82
CA PHE A 110 -10.07 3.15 13.27
C PHE A 110 -9.70 1.72 13.68
N ALA A 111 -10.30 0.71 13.04
CA ALA A 111 -10.05 -0.69 13.36
C ALA A 111 -8.57 -1.07 13.19
N LYS A 112 -7.93 -0.62 12.09
CA LYS A 112 -6.50 -0.83 11.85
C LYS A 112 -5.63 -0.14 12.90
N ASN A 113 -5.92 1.11 13.27
CA ASN A 113 -5.17 1.82 14.30
C ASN A 113 -5.27 1.11 15.66
N ARG A 114 -6.46 0.61 16.02
CA ARG A 114 -6.66 -0.15 17.27
C ARG A 114 -5.88 -1.48 17.25
N ALA A 115 -5.94 -2.21 16.15
CA ALA A 115 -5.14 -3.42 15.95
C ALA A 115 -3.63 -3.14 15.99
N VAL A 116 -3.14 -2.04 15.41
CA VAL A 116 -1.72 -1.64 15.54
C VAL A 116 -1.38 -1.29 16.98
N SER A 117 -2.23 -0.53 17.67
CA SER A 117 -1.98 -0.04 19.04
C SER A 117 -1.88 -1.17 20.07
N GLN A 118 -2.64 -2.25 19.91
CA GLN A 118 -2.59 -3.40 20.84
C GLN A 118 -1.48 -4.42 20.48
N SER A 119 -0.85 -4.27 19.31
CA SER A 119 0.23 -5.14 18.83
C SER A 119 1.61 -4.66 19.31
N SER A 120 2.60 -5.56 19.31
CA SER A 120 3.95 -5.35 19.84
C SER A 120 5.10 -5.59 18.86
N GLY A 121 4.83 -6.17 17.67
CA GLY A 121 5.85 -6.50 16.69
C GLY A 121 6.51 -5.29 16.03
N ALA A 122 7.78 -5.42 15.67
CA ALA A 122 8.54 -4.36 14.99
C ALA A 122 8.09 -4.12 13.55
N TRP A 123 7.43 -5.11 12.93
CA TRP A 123 6.91 -5.06 11.58
C TRP A 123 5.39 -5.21 11.59
N LEU A 124 4.71 -4.41 10.76
CA LEU A 124 3.26 -4.46 10.59
C LEU A 124 2.95 -5.06 9.23
N CYS A 125 2.18 -6.15 9.21
CA CYS A 125 1.66 -6.80 8.01
C CYS A 125 0.14 -6.66 8.00
N PHE A 126 -0.41 -5.81 7.13
CA PHE A 126 -1.85 -5.55 7.07
C PHE A 126 -2.56 -6.63 6.26
N MET A 127 -3.79 -6.99 6.64
CA MET A 127 -4.65 -7.90 5.88
C MET A 127 -6.10 -7.60 6.21
N ASP A 128 -6.99 -7.59 5.22
CA ASP A 128 -8.43 -7.46 5.46
C ASP A 128 -9.07 -8.86 5.60
N VAL A 129 -10.14 -8.96 6.40
CA VAL A 129 -10.77 -10.24 6.79
C VAL A 129 -11.37 -11.03 5.62
N ASP A 130 -11.67 -10.34 4.51
CA ASP A 130 -12.21 -10.89 3.28
C ASP A 130 -11.13 -11.41 2.31
N ASP A 131 -9.84 -11.21 2.60
CA ASP A 131 -8.74 -11.61 1.72
C ASP A 131 -8.06 -12.93 2.15
N VAL A 132 -7.18 -13.43 1.29
CA VAL A 132 -6.38 -14.64 1.54
C VAL A 132 -4.92 -14.38 1.14
N MET A 133 -3.98 -14.54 2.07
CA MET A 133 -2.54 -14.36 1.78
C MET A 133 -1.90 -15.62 1.19
N ALA A 134 -0.92 -15.43 0.30
CA ALA A 134 -0.10 -16.53 -0.21
C ALA A 134 0.87 -17.03 0.87
N PRO A 135 1.26 -18.32 0.89
CA PRO A 135 2.13 -18.90 1.92
C PRO A 135 3.45 -18.14 2.15
N GLU A 136 4.05 -17.60 1.09
CA GLU A 136 5.36 -16.93 1.14
C GLU A 136 5.26 -15.42 1.40
N ARG A 137 4.06 -14.89 1.67
CA ARG A 137 3.82 -13.44 1.75
C ARG A 137 4.69 -12.78 2.82
N ILE A 138 4.60 -13.23 4.07
CA ILE A 138 5.31 -12.59 5.19
C ILE A 138 6.82 -12.64 4.96
N GLU A 139 7.35 -13.80 4.55
CA GLU A 139 8.77 -13.99 4.31
C GLU A 139 9.31 -13.05 3.22
N ARG A 140 8.64 -12.98 2.06
CA ARG A 140 9.08 -12.15 0.94
C ARG A 140 8.95 -10.65 1.22
N GLN A 141 7.88 -10.23 1.88
CA GLN A 141 7.68 -8.82 2.21
C GLN A 141 8.62 -8.34 3.33
N LEU A 142 8.91 -9.18 4.33
CA LEU A 142 9.90 -8.86 5.35
C LEU A 142 11.30 -8.72 4.75
N ALA A 143 11.68 -9.63 3.84
CA ALA A 143 12.96 -9.54 3.15
C ALA A 143 13.08 -8.22 2.35
N ALA A 144 12.03 -7.83 1.63
CA ALA A 144 11.99 -6.57 0.91
C ALA A 144 12.04 -5.35 1.84
N ALA A 145 11.30 -5.38 2.96
CA ALA A 145 11.27 -4.28 3.92
C ALA A 145 12.65 -4.06 4.58
N ARG A 146 13.40 -5.14 4.85
CA ARG A 146 14.79 -5.07 5.34
C ARG A 146 15.75 -4.52 4.28
N ALA A 147 15.58 -4.92 3.02
CA ALA A 147 16.42 -4.44 1.91
C ALA A 147 16.15 -2.98 1.52
N HIS A 148 14.94 -2.48 1.83
CA HIS A 148 14.50 -1.14 1.48
C HIS A 148 14.03 -0.37 2.73
N PRO A 149 14.96 0.18 3.54
CA PRO A 149 14.61 0.97 4.71
C PRO A 149 13.65 2.11 4.37
N ARG A 150 12.69 2.37 5.26
CA ARG A 150 11.61 3.37 5.10
C ARG A 150 10.62 3.08 3.99
N ALA A 151 10.63 1.88 3.41
CA ALA A 151 9.65 1.50 2.41
C ALA A 151 8.32 1.07 3.05
N LEU A 152 7.23 1.58 2.50
CA LEU A 152 5.95 0.90 2.54
C LEU A 152 5.99 -0.16 1.44
N VAL A 153 6.01 -1.42 1.84
CA VAL A 153 6.10 -2.57 0.94
C VAL A 153 4.70 -3.06 0.61
N GLY A 154 4.40 -3.28 -0.66
CA GLY A 154 3.20 -3.99 -1.11
C GLY A 154 3.55 -5.18 -1.98
N ALA A 155 2.54 -5.80 -2.58
CA ALA A 155 2.71 -6.92 -3.48
C ALA A 155 1.72 -6.86 -4.64
N ARG A 156 1.95 -7.69 -5.66
CA ARG A 156 0.91 -7.96 -6.66
C ARG A 156 -0.25 -8.70 -6.02
N VAL A 157 -1.44 -8.48 -6.56
CA VAL A 157 -2.67 -9.15 -6.12
C VAL A 157 -3.35 -9.87 -7.28
N ARG A 158 -4.06 -10.94 -6.98
CA ARG A 158 -5.11 -11.48 -7.87
C ARG A 158 -6.47 -11.15 -7.26
N ARG A 159 -7.53 -11.09 -8.08
CA ARG A 159 -8.89 -10.86 -7.57
C ARG A 159 -9.76 -12.09 -7.72
N GLU A 160 -10.63 -12.30 -6.73
CA GLU A 160 -11.72 -13.25 -6.76
C GLU A 160 -13.06 -12.48 -6.65
N PRO A 161 -14.03 -12.63 -7.57
CA PRO A 161 -13.99 -13.45 -8.77
C PRO A 161 -12.97 -13.01 -9.80
N ALA A 162 -12.38 -13.97 -10.51
CA ALA A 162 -11.46 -13.71 -11.61
C ALA A 162 -12.09 -12.76 -12.65
N GLY A 163 -11.30 -11.80 -13.15
CA GLY A 163 -11.74 -10.80 -14.12
C GLY A 163 -12.47 -9.59 -13.52
N SER A 164 -12.81 -9.60 -12.23
CA SER A 164 -13.35 -8.42 -11.56
C SER A 164 -12.35 -7.25 -11.64
N THR A 165 -12.81 -6.10 -12.16
CA THR A 165 -11.99 -4.88 -12.32
C THR A 165 -10.65 -5.10 -13.06
N ALA A 166 -10.63 -5.94 -14.11
CA ALA A 166 -9.41 -6.36 -14.79
C ALA A 166 -8.44 -5.22 -15.17
N ARG A 167 -8.96 -4.06 -15.60
CA ARG A 167 -8.14 -2.88 -15.91
C ARG A 167 -7.36 -2.35 -14.71
N TYR A 168 -8.02 -2.24 -13.56
CA TYR A 168 -7.37 -1.79 -12.32
C TYR A 168 -6.26 -2.77 -11.91
N ILE A 169 -6.53 -4.07 -12.00
CA ILE A 169 -5.54 -5.10 -11.64
C ILE A 169 -4.35 -5.11 -12.58
N SER A 170 -4.58 -4.99 -13.89
CA SER A 170 -3.52 -4.85 -14.88
C SER A 170 -2.63 -3.64 -14.58
N TRP A 171 -3.24 -2.48 -14.32
CA TRP A 171 -2.52 -1.25 -13.97
C TRP A 171 -1.71 -1.40 -12.68
N VAL A 172 -2.34 -1.79 -11.57
CA VAL A 172 -1.67 -1.80 -10.25
C VAL A 172 -0.54 -2.83 -10.15
N ASN A 173 -0.70 -3.98 -10.83
CA ASN A 173 0.35 -5.01 -10.88
C ASN A 173 1.44 -4.70 -11.91
N GLY A 174 1.13 -3.88 -12.94
CA GLY A 174 1.99 -3.60 -14.08
C GLY A 174 2.91 -2.38 -13.92
N MET A 175 2.62 -1.46 -13.00
CA MET A 175 3.46 -0.28 -12.75
C MET A 175 4.91 -0.66 -12.44
N SER A 176 5.90 0.11 -12.90
CA SER A 176 7.28 0.01 -12.39
C SER A 176 7.40 0.51 -10.94
N GLN A 177 8.55 0.24 -10.30
CA GLN A 177 8.84 0.76 -8.95
C GLN A 177 8.83 2.29 -8.89
N GLU A 178 9.32 2.96 -9.94
CA GLU A 178 9.30 4.43 -10.04
C GLU A 178 7.86 4.96 -10.18
N GLN A 179 7.03 4.28 -10.97
CA GLN A 179 5.63 4.66 -11.19
C GLN A 179 4.78 4.55 -9.93
N LEU A 180 5.13 3.70 -8.95
CA LEU A 180 4.46 3.68 -7.65
C LEU A 180 4.43 5.07 -7.01
N VAL A 181 5.53 5.81 -7.12
CA VAL A 181 5.64 7.17 -6.59
C VAL A 181 5.02 8.16 -7.56
N LEU A 182 5.36 8.12 -8.85
CA LEU A 182 4.91 9.11 -9.84
C LEU A 182 3.38 9.12 -10.00
N GLN A 183 2.74 7.95 -9.93
CA GLN A 183 1.31 7.79 -10.17
C GLN A 183 0.45 7.79 -8.89
N ARG A 184 1.04 8.10 -7.73
CA ARG A 184 0.31 8.21 -6.44
C ARG A 184 -0.83 9.22 -6.44
N PHE A 185 -0.85 10.14 -7.40
CA PHE A 185 -1.94 11.11 -7.58
C PHE A 185 -3.09 10.58 -8.43
N ARG A 186 -2.94 9.42 -9.07
CA ARG A 186 -4.03 8.75 -9.80
C ARG A 186 -4.91 7.95 -8.84
N GLU A 187 -4.32 7.09 -8.04
CA GLU A 187 -5.00 6.22 -7.09
C GLU A 187 -3.96 5.69 -6.09
N CYS A 188 -4.40 4.98 -5.05
CA CYS A 188 -3.50 4.22 -4.19
C CYS A 188 -2.69 3.20 -5.02
N THR A 189 -1.36 3.37 -5.08
CA THR A 189 -0.47 2.61 -5.98
C THR A 189 0.02 1.28 -5.42
N LEU A 190 -0.17 1.06 -4.12
CA LEU A 190 0.02 -0.23 -3.46
C LEU A 190 -1.31 -0.66 -2.84
N VAL A 191 -1.81 -1.83 -3.21
CA VAL A 191 -3.10 -2.36 -2.72
C VAL A 191 -3.01 -2.55 -1.22
N MET A 192 -3.83 -1.83 -0.45
CA MET A 192 -3.69 -1.68 1.01
C MET A 192 -3.61 -3.00 1.80
N PRO A 193 -4.44 -4.02 1.53
CA PRO A 193 -4.34 -5.29 2.25
C PRO A 193 -3.03 -6.05 2.00
N THR A 194 -2.16 -5.56 1.11
CA THR A 194 -0.81 -6.09 0.92
C THR A 194 0.26 -5.36 1.74
N TRP A 195 -0.08 -4.29 2.45
CA TRP A 195 0.93 -3.42 3.05
C TRP A 195 1.75 -4.11 4.13
N PHE A 196 3.06 -3.87 4.09
CA PHE A 196 4.04 -4.32 5.04
C PHE A 196 5.01 -3.17 5.32
N ILE A 197 5.19 -2.79 6.59
CA ILE A 197 5.97 -1.62 6.96
C ILE A 197 6.62 -1.79 8.34
N ALA A 198 7.75 -1.14 8.59
CA ALA A 198 8.28 -1.04 9.94
C ALA A 198 7.33 -0.22 10.81
N ARG A 199 7.09 -0.66 12.05
CA ARG A 199 6.25 0.09 13.02
C ARG A 199 6.75 1.52 13.18
N SER A 200 8.07 1.71 13.28
CA SER A 200 8.66 3.04 13.42
C SER A 200 8.31 3.99 12.28
N ASP A 201 8.19 3.49 11.04
CA ASP A 201 7.79 4.31 9.89
C ASP A 201 6.28 4.59 9.91
N PHE A 202 5.46 3.63 10.36
CA PHE A 202 4.02 3.85 10.57
C PHE A 202 3.75 4.91 11.64
N ASP A 203 4.43 4.81 12.78
CA ASP A 203 4.35 5.76 13.89
C ASP A 203 4.86 7.14 13.47
N ALA A 204 5.91 7.18 12.64
CA ALA A 204 6.44 8.42 12.08
C ALA A 204 5.47 9.12 11.13
N VAL A 205 4.46 8.44 10.58
CA VAL A 205 3.35 9.08 9.84
C VAL A 205 2.26 9.56 10.78
N GLY A 206 2.08 8.89 11.92
CA GLY A 206 1.02 9.15 12.90
C GLY A 206 -0.20 8.23 12.76
N GLY A 207 -0.04 7.11 12.07
CA GLY A 207 -1.10 6.13 11.81
C GLY A 207 -2.13 6.56 10.77
N PHE A 208 -3.22 5.79 10.69
CA PHE A 208 -4.31 6.05 9.74
C PHE A 208 -5.18 7.21 10.19
N ARG A 209 -5.68 8.00 9.24
CA ARG A 209 -6.77 8.96 9.50
C ARG A 209 -8.10 8.22 9.50
N GLU A 210 -8.87 8.35 10.56
CA GLU A 210 -10.05 7.50 10.83
C GLU A 210 -11.32 7.97 10.09
N GLU A 211 -11.33 9.17 9.50
CA GLU A 211 -12.55 9.77 8.93
C GLU A 211 -12.97 9.17 7.58
N GLN A 212 -12.01 8.85 6.67
CA GLN A 212 -12.21 8.23 5.35
C GLN A 212 -10.91 8.18 4.52
N CYS A 213 -10.84 7.31 3.50
CA CYS A 213 -9.72 7.19 2.55
C CYS A 213 -8.37 6.98 3.25
N GLU A 214 -8.38 6.19 4.32
CA GLU A 214 -7.26 6.10 5.25
C GLU A 214 -5.97 5.66 4.56
N ASP A 215 -6.11 4.77 3.59
CA ASP A 215 -5.03 4.18 2.81
C ASP A 215 -4.38 5.21 1.88
N LEU A 216 -5.19 5.90 1.06
CA LEU A 216 -4.69 6.96 0.19
C LEU A 216 -3.99 8.05 1.00
N LEU A 217 -4.59 8.49 2.11
CA LEU A 217 -4.04 9.55 2.96
C LEU A 217 -2.74 9.13 3.62
N PHE A 218 -2.67 7.90 4.14
CA PHE A 218 -1.44 7.36 4.71
C PHE A 218 -0.33 7.27 3.66
N LEU A 219 -0.61 6.71 2.48
CA LEU A 219 0.39 6.57 1.41
C LEU A 219 0.95 7.92 0.97
N LEU A 220 0.08 8.91 0.78
CA LEU A 220 0.48 10.26 0.39
C LEU A 220 1.34 10.94 1.46
N GLU A 221 0.98 10.81 2.74
CA GLU A 221 1.73 11.38 3.86
C GLU A 221 3.08 10.67 4.07
N HIS A 222 3.10 9.34 3.98
CA HIS A 222 4.33 8.53 4.04
C HIS A 222 5.36 9.00 3.02
N VAL A 223 4.95 9.15 1.75
CA VAL A 223 5.82 9.67 0.70
C VAL A 223 6.22 11.12 0.95
N ALA A 224 5.30 11.97 1.43
CA ALA A 224 5.60 13.37 1.74
C ALA A 224 6.66 13.52 2.84
N ARG A 225 6.74 12.57 3.77
CA ARG A 225 7.79 12.50 4.83
C ARG A 225 9.09 11.84 4.36
N GLY A 226 9.23 11.58 3.07
CA GLY A 226 10.42 10.93 2.48
C GLY A 226 10.43 9.40 2.64
N GLY A 227 9.29 8.80 2.98
CA GLY A 227 9.08 7.37 2.88
C GLY A 227 9.15 6.90 1.44
N ARG A 228 9.56 5.64 1.25
CA ARG A 228 9.67 5.01 -0.07
C ARG A 228 8.48 4.08 -0.30
N LEU A 229 8.22 3.76 -1.56
CA LEU A 229 7.27 2.71 -1.95
C LEU A 229 8.07 1.58 -2.61
N HIS A 230 7.70 0.35 -2.33
CA HIS A 230 8.31 -0.82 -2.96
C HIS A 230 7.26 -1.90 -3.16
N ARG A 231 7.24 -2.55 -4.32
CA ARG A 231 6.39 -3.72 -4.56
C ARG A 231 7.25 -4.96 -4.71
N VAL A 232 6.94 -6.03 -3.98
CA VAL A 232 7.63 -7.31 -4.18
C VAL A 232 7.37 -7.82 -5.61
N GLU A 233 8.44 -8.17 -6.31
CA GLU A 233 8.39 -8.73 -7.66
C GLU A 233 8.01 -10.21 -7.63
N GLY A 234 7.43 -10.72 -8.72
CA GLY A 234 7.03 -12.11 -8.91
C GLY A 234 5.52 -12.33 -8.83
N ASP A 235 5.12 -13.51 -8.35
CA ASP A 235 3.71 -13.90 -8.26
C ASP A 235 2.93 -13.07 -7.24
N PRO A 236 1.60 -12.89 -7.43
CA PRO A 236 0.74 -12.27 -6.44
C PRO A 236 0.84 -12.91 -5.06
N LEU A 237 0.92 -12.09 -4.01
CA LEU A 237 1.04 -12.55 -2.62
C LEU A 237 -0.27 -12.45 -1.83
N LEU A 238 -1.35 -12.02 -2.49
CA LEU A 238 -2.67 -11.88 -1.91
C LEU A 238 -3.75 -12.14 -2.95
N THR A 239 -4.77 -12.88 -2.55
CA THR A 239 -6.07 -12.95 -3.23
C THR A 239 -6.96 -11.90 -2.60
N TYR A 240 -7.29 -10.88 -3.38
CA TYR A 240 -8.21 -9.81 -3.01
C TYR A 240 -9.64 -10.22 -3.33
N THR A 241 -10.53 -10.26 -2.34
CA THR A 241 -11.94 -10.62 -2.58
C THR A 241 -12.75 -9.39 -2.98
N TYR A 242 -13.23 -9.37 -4.22
CA TYR A 242 -14.10 -8.32 -4.72
C TYR A 242 -15.57 -8.66 -4.49
N HIS A 243 -16.29 -7.78 -3.79
CA HIS A 243 -17.73 -7.90 -3.59
C HIS A 243 -18.43 -6.53 -3.52
N ALA A 244 -19.75 -6.51 -3.72
CA ALA A 244 -20.54 -5.28 -3.79
C ALA A 244 -20.51 -4.46 -2.49
N HIS A 245 -20.38 -5.11 -1.34
CA HIS A 245 -20.35 -4.48 -0.01
C HIS A 245 -18.96 -4.01 0.45
N ALA A 246 -17.94 -4.00 -0.42
CA ALA A 246 -16.60 -3.58 -0.04
C ALA A 246 -16.60 -2.11 0.43
N ALA A 247 -15.90 -1.83 1.52
CA ALA A 247 -15.87 -0.49 2.14
C ALA A 247 -15.39 0.60 1.17
N SER A 248 -14.52 0.24 0.22
CA SER A 248 -14.03 1.12 -0.85
C SER A 248 -15.14 1.75 -1.71
N HIS A 249 -16.31 1.13 -1.80
CA HIS A 249 -17.45 1.67 -2.56
C HIS A 249 -18.18 2.82 -1.86
N SER A 250 -17.95 3.02 -0.55
CA SER A 250 -18.60 4.07 0.23
C SER A 250 -17.97 5.45 0.03
N ILE A 251 -16.75 5.50 -0.49
CA ILE A 251 -15.99 6.74 -0.62
C ILE A 251 -16.35 7.47 -1.91
N SER A 252 -16.73 8.75 -1.80
CA SER A 252 -17.07 9.54 -2.99
C SER A 252 -15.83 9.85 -3.84
N ARG A 253 -15.99 9.76 -5.16
CA ARG A 253 -14.95 10.17 -6.14
C ARG A 253 -14.49 11.61 -5.93
N ALA A 254 -15.40 12.50 -5.49
CA ALA A 254 -15.08 13.90 -5.21
C ALA A 254 -14.14 14.04 -4.01
N THR A 255 -14.32 13.23 -2.96
CA THR A 255 -13.42 13.20 -1.80
C THR A 255 -12.02 12.75 -2.19
N LEU A 256 -11.90 11.62 -2.90
CA LEU A 256 -10.60 11.11 -3.39
C LEU A 256 -9.90 12.14 -4.29
N LEU A 257 -10.65 12.79 -5.18
CA LEU A 257 -10.11 13.80 -6.08
C LEU A 257 -9.55 15.01 -5.30
N ARG A 258 -10.24 15.50 -4.28
CA ARG A 258 -9.74 16.63 -3.45
C ARG A 258 -8.43 16.29 -2.76
N HIS A 259 -8.32 15.11 -2.15
CA HIS A 259 -7.10 14.69 -1.46
C HIS A 259 -5.92 14.52 -2.42
N ARG A 260 -6.14 13.88 -3.57
CA ARG A 260 -5.11 13.73 -4.61
C ARG A 260 -4.68 15.09 -5.17
N ALA A 261 -5.62 16.00 -5.44
CA ALA A 261 -5.32 17.35 -5.95
C ALA A 261 -4.49 18.15 -4.95
N ALA A 262 -4.87 18.14 -3.67
CA ALA A 262 -4.12 18.83 -2.62
C ALA A 262 -2.71 18.25 -2.45
N ALA A 263 -2.53 16.93 -2.57
CA ALA A 263 -1.21 16.31 -2.52
C ALA A 263 -0.37 16.64 -3.76
N LEU A 264 -0.97 16.66 -4.95
CA LEU A 264 -0.32 17.07 -6.19
C LEU A 264 0.16 18.52 -6.11
N GLU A 265 -0.67 19.43 -5.58
CA GLU A 265 -0.31 20.83 -5.39
C GLU A 265 0.94 20.98 -4.51
N ARG A 266 0.94 20.34 -3.34
CA ARG A 266 2.05 20.42 -2.39
C ARG A 266 3.34 19.82 -2.95
N ALA A 267 3.23 18.69 -3.64
CA ALA A 267 4.40 17.91 -4.05
C ALA A 267 4.98 18.30 -5.41
N VAL A 268 4.17 18.86 -6.31
CA VAL A 268 4.54 19.09 -7.71
C VAL A 268 4.29 20.54 -8.12
N LEU A 269 3.04 21.01 -8.02
CA LEU A 269 2.64 22.30 -8.63
C LEU A 269 3.24 23.52 -7.93
N GLY A 270 3.63 23.39 -6.65
CA GLY A 270 4.30 24.44 -5.90
C GLY A 270 5.58 24.95 -6.58
N GLY A 271 6.34 24.05 -7.21
CA GLY A 271 7.60 24.38 -7.90
C GLY A 271 7.43 24.93 -9.31
N TRP A 272 6.20 24.94 -9.86
CA TRP A 272 5.94 25.36 -11.23
C TRP A 272 5.38 26.78 -11.28
N GLN A 273 5.83 27.55 -12.27
CA GLN A 273 5.31 28.90 -12.55
C GLN A 273 3.99 28.82 -13.32
N THR A 274 3.94 27.95 -14.33
CA THR A 274 2.74 27.65 -15.12
C THR A 274 2.70 26.17 -15.46
N PHE A 275 1.53 25.63 -15.80
CA PHE A 275 1.39 24.28 -16.33
C PHE A 275 0.11 24.13 -17.16
N SER A 276 0.04 23.06 -17.95
CA SER A 276 -1.14 22.74 -18.76
C SER A 276 -1.87 21.50 -18.23
N ILE A 277 -3.18 21.41 -18.47
CA ILE A 277 -3.99 20.23 -18.13
C ILE A 277 -4.37 19.51 -19.42
N TRP A 278 -3.95 18.25 -19.56
CA TRP A 278 -4.36 17.41 -20.69
C TRP A 278 -5.71 16.75 -20.39
N GLY A 279 -6.70 17.08 -21.21
CA GLY A 279 -8.07 16.61 -21.14
C GLY A 279 -9.03 17.73 -20.73
N ALA A 280 -9.66 18.39 -21.69
CA ALA A 280 -10.66 19.44 -21.46
C ALA A 280 -12.05 18.89 -21.12
N GLY A 281 -12.13 17.63 -20.68
CA GLY A 281 -13.35 16.90 -20.35
C GLY A 281 -13.71 16.94 -18.86
N ARG A 282 -14.47 15.93 -18.41
CA ARG A 282 -14.96 15.82 -17.03
C ARG A 282 -13.84 15.89 -16.00
N ASP A 283 -12.78 15.13 -16.22
CA ASP A 283 -11.75 14.86 -15.21
C ASP A 283 -10.75 16.02 -15.09
N GLY A 284 -10.27 16.56 -16.21
CA GLY A 284 -9.41 17.76 -16.18
C GLY A 284 -10.14 18.98 -15.61
N ARG A 285 -11.42 19.18 -15.95
CA ARG A 285 -12.23 20.25 -15.32
C ARG A 285 -12.48 19.99 -13.83
N ALA A 286 -12.61 18.73 -13.41
CA ALA A 286 -12.77 18.39 -12.00
C ALA A 286 -11.48 18.67 -11.21
N LEU A 287 -10.31 18.32 -11.75
CA LEU A 287 -9.01 18.72 -11.19
C LEU A 287 -8.94 20.25 -11.06
N PHE A 288 -9.18 20.99 -12.15
CA PHE A 288 -9.11 22.46 -12.15
C PHE A 288 -9.98 23.08 -11.05
N LYS A 289 -11.19 22.56 -10.85
CA LYS A 289 -12.11 23.03 -9.80
C LYS A 289 -11.64 22.69 -8.39
N ALA A 290 -10.95 21.57 -8.21
CA ALA A 290 -10.40 21.16 -6.92
C ALA A 290 -9.12 21.90 -6.54
N LEU A 291 -8.44 22.53 -7.51
CA LEU A 291 -7.22 23.28 -7.26
C LEU A 291 -7.48 24.52 -6.38
N SER A 292 -6.48 24.92 -5.59
CA SER A 292 -6.48 26.22 -4.93
C SER A 292 -6.53 27.38 -5.93
N PRO A 293 -7.00 28.58 -5.53
CA PRO A 293 -6.98 29.75 -6.41
C PRO A 293 -5.56 30.10 -6.92
N GLU A 294 -4.52 29.85 -6.11
CA GLU A 294 -3.14 30.05 -6.52
C GLU A 294 -2.74 29.06 -7.62
N ALA A 295 -2.99 27.76 -7.42
CA ALA A 295 -2.68 26.75 -8.42
C ALA A 295 -3.50 26.93 -9.71
N ARG A 296 -4.76 27.37 -9.63
CA ARG A 296 -5.60 27.68 -10.81
C ARG A 296 -5.01 28.78 -11.67
N ARG A 297 -4.44 29.84 -11.08
CA ARG A 297 -3.79 30.93 -11.84
C ARG A 297 -2.57 30.47 -12.64
N LYS A 298 -1.94 29.37 -12.23
CA LYS A 298 -0.80 28.76 -12.92
C LYS A 298 -1.23 27.94 -14.14
N VAL A 299 -2.52 27.64 -14.32
CA VAL A 299 -3.01 26.84 -15.45
C VAL A 299 -3.02 27.71 -16.72
N SER A 300 -2.10 27.43 -17.65
CA SER A 300 -1.98 28.20 -18.90
C SER A 300 -3.03 27.82 -19.93
N CYS A 301 -3.34 26.53 -20.03
CA CYS A 301 -4.33 26.01 -20.99
C CYS A 301 -4.81 24.61 -20.60
N PHE A 302 -5.97 24.24 -21.12
CA PHE A 302 -6.29 22.85 -21.36
C PHE A 302 -5.77 22.45 -22.74
N CYS A 303 -5.39 21.19 -22.92
CA CYS A 303 -5.26 20.61 -24.26
C CYS A 303 -6.14 19.39 -24.44
N ASP A 304 -6.56 19.12 -25.68
CA ASP A 304 -7.40 17.97 -26.02
C ASP A 304 -7.06 17.45 -27.42
N VAL A 305 -7.42 16.19 -27.67
CA VAL A 305 -7.32 15.55 -29.00
C VAL A 305 -8.60 15.77 -29.81
N ASP A 306 -9.70 16.08 -29.13
CA ASP A 306 -11.00 16.34 -29.73
C ASP A 306 -11.02 17.75 -30.36
N GLU A 307 -10.97 17.78 -31.70
CA GLU A 307 -10.96 19.02 -32.48
C GLU A 307 -12.18 19.90 -32.21
N CYS A 308 -13.33 19.32 -31.83
CA CYS A 308 -14.53 20.09 -31.49
C CYS A 308 -14.34 20.95 -30.23
N LYS A 309 -13.39 20.60 -29.35
CA LYS A 309 -13.09 21.38 -28.15
C LYS A 309 -12.00 22.42 -28.38
N VAL A 310 -11.14 22.22 -29.38
CA VAL A 310 -10.00 23.09 -29.67
C VAL A 310 -10.50 24.47 -30.12
N GLY A 311 -9.83 25.53 -29.66
CA GLY A 311 -10.22 26.92 -29.95
C GLY A 311 -11.31 27.47 -29.04
N THR A 312 -11.92 26.63 -28.19
CA THR A 312 -12.86 27.07 -27.15
C THR A 312 -12.13 27.59 -25.91
N LYS A 313 -12.87 28.16 -24.96
CA LYS A 313 -12.38 28.52 -23.63
C LYS A 313 -13.23 27.86 -22.55
N TYR A 314 -12.58 27.28 -21.54
CA TYR A 314 -13.26 26.85 -20.33
C TYR A 314 -13.46 28.05 -19.40
N GLN A 315 -14.71 28.33 -19.07
CA GLN A 315 -15.11 29.41 -18.16
C GLN A 315 -15.43 28.82 -16.78
N TYR A 316 -14.85 29.40 -15.73
CA TYR A 316 -15.14 29.06 -14.34
C TYR A 316 -14.94 30.31 -13.47
N TYR A 317 -16.04 30.93 -13.02
CA TYR A 317 -16.02 32.23 -12.33
C TYR A 317 -15.18 33.28 -13.09
N GLU A 318 -14.11 33.79 -12.49
CA GLU A 318 -13.19 34.76 -13.09
C GLU A 318 -12.15 34.14 -14.04
N TYR A 319 -12.04 32.81 -14.09
CA TYR A 319 -11.05 32.11 -14.90
C TYR A 319 -11.58 31.84 -16.31
N SER A 320 -10.81 32.25 -17.31
CA SER A 320 -11.02 31.93 -18.72
C SER A 320 -9.79 31.23 -19.29
N VAL A 321 -9.84 29.90 -19.37
CA VAL A 321 -8.68 29.07 -19.75
C VAL A 321 -8.85 28.57 -21.18
N PRO A 322 -7.90 28.84 -22.11
CA PRO A 322 -8.03 28.38 -23.49
C PRO A 322 -7.89 26.85 -23.58
N VAL A 323 -8.63 26.26 -24.53
CA VAL A 323 -8.48 24.86 -24.93
C VAL A 323 -7.74 24.82 -26.26
N ILE A 324 -6.53 24.27 -26.25
CA ILE A 324 -5.66 24.21 -27.43
C ILE A 324 -5.46 22.79 -27.92
N HIS A 325 -5.01 22.66 -29.16
CA HIS A 325 -4.64 21.36 -29.72
C HIS A 325 -3.43 20.79 -28.96
N TRP A 326 -3.45 19.51 -28.61
CA TRP A 326 -2.40 18.85 -27.82
C TRP A 326 -0.97 18.98 -28.38
N ARG A 327 -0.82 19.03 -29.71
CA ARG A 327 0.48 19.26 -30.37
C ARG A 327 1.14 20.59 -29.99
N ASN A 328 0.35 21.57 -29.56
CA ASN A 328 0.82 22.91 -29.21
C ASN A 328 0.92 23.10 -27.69
N VAL A 329 0.87 22.01 -26.91
CA VAL A 329 0.75 22.11 -25.46
C VAL A 329 2.04 22.60 -24.80
N ASN A 330 1.89 23.49 -23.82
CA ASN A 330 3.00 23.98 -23.02
C ASN A 330 3.31 23.03 -21.86
N ARG A 331 4.60 22.85 -21.59
CA ARG A 331 5.10 22.08 -20.44
C ARG A 331 5.24 22.97 -19.21
N PRO A 332 5.22 22.39 -18.00
CA PRO A 332 4.90 21.00 -17.67
C PRO A 332 3.38 20.69 -17.70
N LEU A 333 3.03 19.41 -17.60
CA LEU A 333 1.68 18.88 -17.87
C LEU A 333 1.11 18.05 -16.71
N ILE A 334 -0.18 18.21 -16.45
CA ILE A 334 -0.96 17.25 -15.66
C ILE A 334 -1.95 16.53 -16.57
N THR A 335 -1.89 15.21 -16.60
CA THR A 335 -2.71 14.40 -17.50
C THR A 335 -3.93 13.85 -16.77
N CYS A 336 -5.12 14.15 -17.32
CA CYS A 336 -6.42 13.72 -16.81
C CYS A 336 -7.15 12.88 -17.86
N VAL A 337 -6.43 11.95 -18.49
CA VAL A 337 -6.92 11.02 -19.50
C VAL A 337 -6.87 9.62 -18.92
N ALA A 338 -7.96 8.87 -19.06
CA ALA A 338 -8.01 7.49 -18.60
C ALA A 338 -7.05 6.63 -19.43
N LEU A 339 -6.05 6.05 -18.75
CA LEU A 339 -5.17 5.02 -19.31
C LEU A 339 -5.99 3.84 -19.85
N ASP A 340 -5.47 3.19 -20.89
CA ASP A 340 -6.05 1.98 -21.52
C ASP A 340 -7.43 2.17 -22.16
N ARG A 341 -7.94 3.40 -22.26
CA ARG A 341 -9.17 3.72 -23.03
C ARG A 341 -8.88 4.23 -24.44
N THR A 342 -7.61 4.39 -24.76
CA THR A 342 -7.16 4.94 -26.05
C THR A 342 -6.34 3.94 -26.86
N ASP A 343 -6.28 2.68 -26.42
CA ASP A 343 -5.50 1.60 -27.05
C ASP A 343 -4.05 2.01 -27.39
N GLY A 344 -3.41 2.76 -26.48
CA GLY A 344 -2.04 3.25 -26.63
C GLY A 344 -1.90 4.60 -27.36
N ALA A 345 -2.97 5.16 -27.91
CA ALA A 345 -2.90 6.40 -28.69
C ALA A 345 -2.49 7.61 -27.84
N PHE A 346 -2.92 7.68 -26.57
CA PHE A 346 -2.53 8.76 -25.67
C PHE A 346 -1.03 8.70 -25.34
N GLU A 347 -0.52 7.51 -25.05
CA GLU A 347 0.89 7.25 -24.77
C GLU A 347 1.76 7.55 -25.99
N ALA A 348 1.28 7.18 -27.19
CA ALA A 348 1.95 7.54 -28.45
C ALA A 348 2.01 9.05 -28.67
N ASN A 349 0.96 9.80 -28.31
CA ASN A 349 0.97 11.25 -28.38
C ASN A 349 2.01 11.86 -27.43
N LEU A 350 2.07 11.39 -26.17
CA LEU A 350 3.09 11.84 -25.22
C LEU A 350 4.51 11.52 -25.72
N ALA A 351 4.72 10.31 -26.25
CA ALA A 351 5.99 9.89 -26.83
C ALA A 351 6.40 10.74 -28.04
N SER A 352 5.44 11.11 -28.91
CA SER A 352 5.71 11.97 -30.06
C SER A 352 6.15 13.39 -29.68
N LEU A 353 5.78 13.85 -28.49
CA LEU A 353 6.24 15.12 -27.91
C LEU A 353 7.57 14.97 -27.15
N GLY A 354 8.12 13.77 -27.01
CA GLY A 354 9.33 13.50 -26.24
C GLY A 354 9.19 13.87 -24.76
N LEU A 355 7.99 13.68 -24.18
CA LEU A 355 7.71 14.00 -22.79
C LEU A 355 8.11 12.84 -21.88
N ARG A 356 8.72 13.14 -20.73
CA ARG A 356 9.10 12.16 -19.71
C ARG A 356 8.22 12.28 -18.47
N GLU A 357 7.69 11.15 -18.00
CA GLU A 357 6.91 11.09 -16.75
C GLU A 357 7.78 11.55 -15.57
N GLY A 358 7.20 12.31 -14.65
CA GLY A 358 7.92 12.84 -13.48
C GLY A 358 8.77 14.09 -13.73
N ALA A 359 9.10 14.39 -14.99
CA ALA A 359 9.85 15.59 -15.36
C ALA A 359 8.98 16.58 -16.15
N ASP A 360 8.39 16.12 -17.26
CA ASP A 360 7.58 16.95 -18.14
C ASP A 360 6.09 16.82 -17.84
N PHE A 361 5.65 15.68 -17.30
CA PHE A 361 4.25 15.43 -17.00
C PHE A 361 4.01 14.48 -15.82
N PHE A 362 2.82 14.59 -15.21
CA PHE A 362 2.33 13.67 -14.17
C PHE A 362 0.91 13.22 -14.46
N TYR A 363 0.59 11.98 -14.12
CA TYR A 363 -0.76 11.45 -14.20
C TYR A 363 -1.61 11.78 -12.96
N PHE A 364 -2.88 12.13 -13.19
CA PHE A 364 -3.83 12.45 -12.12
C PHE A 364 -5.15 11.67 -12.15
N CYS A 365 -5.56 11.08 -13.27
CA CYS A 365 -6.81 10.30 -13.38
C CYS A 365 -6.62 9.00 -14.13
#